data_AF-A8WG21-F1
#
_entry.id   AF-A8WG21-F1
#
_cell.length_a   1.000
_cell.length_b   1.000
_cell.length_c   1.000
_cell.angle_alpha   90.00
_cell.angle_beta   90.00
_cell.angle_gamma   90.00
#
_symmetry.space_group_name_H-M   'P 1'
#
loop_
_entity.id
_entity.type
_entity.pdbx_description
1 polymer ?
#
loop_
_entity_poly.entity_id
_entity_poly.type
_entity_poly.pdbx_seq_one_letter_code
_entity_poly.pdbx_strand_id
1 'polypeptide(L)'
;MQEFTGVWVRDPRIQKEDFWHAFMDYEVCIHTNSLAFTKKSSCVRRRFSEFVWLRKKLQENALLITHIPKLPPKNPFFSLNNAKEIGARMEGLRKFLEAVVHSAVLLSDSCLHLFLQSQLSLKKIEACAEGRTRYTVSEAIHSFSSGHKRFDSLCEENMEEEQCVQCESE
;
A
#
# COMPACT_ATOMS: atom_id res chain seq x y z
N MET A 1 15.54 12.78 -22.04
CA MET A 1 15.78 12.47 -20.61
C MET A 1 15.39 11.02 -20.40
N GLN A 2 16.25 10.18 -19.81
CA GLN A 2 15.92 8.76 -19.56
C GLN A 2 14.89 8.66 -18.44
N GLU A 3 13.89 7.78 -18.57
CA GLU A 3 12.96 7.49 -17.48
C GLU A 3 13.68 6.77 -16.33
N PHE A 4 13.36 7.13 -15.10
CA PHE A 4 13.87 6.49 -13.89
C PHE A 4 12.79 6.42 -12.81
N THR A 5 12.84 5.35 -12.01
CA THR A 5 11.99 5.17 -10.82
C THR A 5 12.84 4.63 -9.69
N GLY A 6 13.19 5.49 -8.73
CA GLY A 6 13.86 5.13 -7.50
C GLY A 6 12.85 4.69 -6.43
N VAL A 7 13.19 3.61 -5.71
CA VAL A 7 12.39 3.06 -4.62
C VAL A 7 13.25 2.90 -3.37
N TRP A 8 12.73 3.35 -2.23
CA TRP A 8 13.34 3.17 -0.92
C TRP A 8 12.35 2.58 0.07
N VAL A 9 12.83 1.64 0.90
CA VAL A 9 12.11 1.13 2.07
C VAL A 9 13.02 1.37 3.27
N ARG A 10 12.58 2.21 4.20
CA ARG A 10 13.42 2.74 5.28
C ARG A 10 12.60 3.03 6.54
N ASP A 11 13.27 3.59 7.54
CA ASP A 11 12.65 4.09 8.78
C ASP A 11 11.63 3.10 9.40
N PRO A 12 12.10 1.90 9.79
CA PRO A 12 11.24 0.90 10.41
C PRO A 12 10.78 1.41 11.78
N ARG A 13 9.46 1.45 12.01
CA ARG A 13 8.91 1.89 13.30
C ARG A 13 7.98 0.85 13.86
N ILE A 14 8.03 0.69 15.18
CA ILE A 14 7.06 -0.10 15.92
C ILE A 14 5.84 0.78 16.16
N GLN A 15 4.73 0.42 15.54
CA GLN A 15 3.41 0.99 15.80
C GLN A 15 2.74 0.19 16.90
N LYS A 16 2.08 0.86 17.83
CA LYS A 16 1.26 0.23 18.87
C LYS A 16 -0.18 0.66 18.61
N GLU A 17 -1.00 -0.25 18.08
CA GLU A 17 -2.47 -0.07 18.06
C GLU A 17 -3.00 -0.18 19.49
N ASP A 18 -2.60 -1.25 20.18
CA ASP A 18 -2.84 -1.50 21.61
C ASP A 18 -1.69 -2.35 22.18
N PHE A 19 -1.71 -2.64 23.50
CA PHE A 19 -0.67 -3.41 24.19
C PHE A 19 -0.32 -4.76 23.52
N TRP A 20 -1.27 -5.40 22.84
CA TRP A 20 -1.13 -6.73 22.23
C TRP A 20 -0.92 -6.70 20.71
N HIS A 21 -1.15 -5.55 20.07
CA HIS A 21 -1.21 -5.44 18.61
C HIS A 21 -0.09 -4.55 18.06
N ALA A 22 1.10 -4.67 18.66
CA ALA A 22 2.27 -4.02 18.12
C ALA A 22 2.68 -4.64 16.78
N PHE A 23 2.93 -3.80 15.78
CA PHE A 23 3.46 -4.23 14.49
C PHE A 23 4.55 -3.28 14.03
N MET A 24 5.31 -3.69 13.02
CA MET A 24 6.30 -2.84 12.38
C MET A 24 5.85 -2.44 10.98
N ASP A 25 5.89 -1.15 10.72
CA ASP A 25 5.73 -0.57 9.39
C ASP A 25 7.06 0.01 8.90
N TYR A 26 7.08 0.32 7.61
CA TYR A 26 8.23 0.87 6.91
C TYR A 26 7.77 2.10 6.13
N GLU A 27 8.63 3.12 6.07
CA GLU A 27 8.45 4.21 5.13
C GLU A 27 8.86 3.73 3.73
N VAL A 28 7.91 3.74 2.81
CA VAL A 28 8.09 3.41 1.39
C VAL A 28 8.08 4.71 0.62
N CYS A 29 9.20 5.06 -0.02
CA CYS A 29 9.31 6.27 -0.81
C CYS A 29 9.58 5.93 -2.29
N ILE A 30 8.93 6.67 -3.17
CA ILE A 30 9.13 6.63 -4.62
C ILE A 30 9.57 8.01 -5.10
N HIS A 31 10.55 8.04 -5.99
CA HIS A 31 10.91 9.23 -6.77
C HIS A 31 11.06 8.82 -8.24
N THR A 32 10.34 9.46 -9.14
CA THR A 32 10.27 9.06 -10.53
C THR A 32 9.97 10.24 -11.44
N ASN A 33 10.48 10.20 -12.67
CA ASN A 33 10.05 11.08 -13.75
C ASN A 33 9.07 10.38 -14.73
N SER A 34 8.76 9.10 -14.50
CA SER A 34 7.89 8.33 -15.40
C SER A 34 6.47 8.88 -15.43
N LEU A 35 5.83 8.79 -16.59
CA LEU A 35 4.43 9.16 -16.78
C LEU A 35 3.46 8.16 -16.18
N ALA A 36 3.92 6.95 -15.83
CA ALA A 36 3.09 5.93 -15.18
C ALA A 36 2.62 6.34 -13.78
N PHE A 37 3.30 7.28 -13.12
CA PHE A 37 2.99 7.72 -11.75
C PHE A 37 2.35 9.10 -11.71
N THR A 38 1.28 9.22 -10.92
CA THR A 38 0.54 10.47 -10.67
C THR A 38 1.42 11.49 -9.94
N LYS A 39 2.08 11.08 -8.84
CA LYS A 39 3.08 11.93 -8.15
C LYS A 39 4.49 11.55 -8.57
N LYS A 40 5.34 12.56 -8.76
CA LYS A 40 6.79 12.38 -9.02
C LYS A 40 7.57 12.04 -7.76
N SER A 41 7.01 12.31 -6.59
CA SER A 41 7.52 11.83 -5.32
C SER A 41 6.39 11.50 -4.36
N SER A 42 6.48 10.38 -3.67
CA SER A 42 5.55 9.99 -2.60
C SER A 42 6.31 9.25 -1.51
N CYS A 43 5.85 9.38 -0.26
CA CYS A 43 6.27 8.55 0.86
C CYS A 43 5.02 8.12 1.63
N VAL A 44 4.88 6.82 1.87
CA VAL A 44 3.74 6.19 2.57
C VAL A 44 4.27 5.22 3.60
N ARG A 45 3.47 4.89 4.61
CA ARG A 45 3.85 3.86 5.60
C ARG A 45 3.08 2.58 5.36
N ARG A 46 3.78 1.45 5.24
CA ARG A 46 3.19 0.13 4.98
C ARG A 46 3.82 -0.95 5.85
N ARG A 47 3.03 -1.87 6.38
CA ARG A 47 3.50 -3.06 7.14
C ARG A 47 3.66 -4.27 6.24
N PHE A 48 4.47 -5.25 6.67
CA PHE A 48 4.79 -6.44 5.87
C PHE A 48 3.54 -7.21 5.37
N SER A 49 2.48 -7.30 6.16
CA SER A 49 1.25 -7.99 5.73
C SER A 49 0.53 -7.27 4.57
N GLU A 50 0.65 -5.95 4.47
CA GLU A 50 0.11 -5.20 3.33
C GLU A 50 0.89 -5.50 2.05
N PHE A 51 2.20 -5.71 2.14
CA PHE A 51 2.99 -6.18 1.00
C PHE A 51 2.58 -7.59 0.57
N VAL A 52 2.26 -8.48 1.52
CA VAL A 52 1.74 -9.83 1.21
C VAL A 52 0.42 -9.72 0.45
N TRP A 53 -0.49 -8.85 0.89
CA TRP A 53 -1.73 -8.54 0.17
C TRP A 53 -1.43 -8.00 -1.23
N LEU A 54 -0.55 -7.01 -1.37
CA LEU A 54 -0.21 -6.41 -2.66
C LEU A 54 0.31 -7.46 -3.64
N ARG A 55 1.24 -8.33 -3.19
CA ARG A 55 1.77 -9.41 -4.03
C ARG A 55 0.67 -10.35 -4.52
N LYS A 56 -0.29 -10.70 -3.65
CA LYS A 56 -1.44 -11.54 -4.01
C LYS A 56 -2.31 -10.83 -5.05
N LYS A 57 -2.65 -9.55 -4.82
CA LYS A 57 -3.49 -8.77 -5.71
C LYS A 57 -2.87 -8.59 -7.10
N LEU A 58 -1.56 -8.31 -7.16
CA LEU A 58 -0.82 -8.24 -8.42
C LEU A 58 -0.83 -9.57 -9.19
N GLN A 59 -0.73 -10.71 -8.48
CA GLN A 59 -0.80 -12.03 -9.11
C GLN A 59 -2.20 -12.34 -9.66
N GLU A 60 -3.25 -11.92 -8.94
CA GLU A 60 -4.66 -12.07 -9.36
C GLU A 60 -4.97 -11.21 -10.58
N ASN A 61 -4.48 -9.97 -10.63
CA ASN A 61 -4.75 -9.03 -11.73
C ASN A 61 -3.87 -9.29 -12.97
N ALA A 62 -2.68 -9.85 -12.81
CA ALA A 62 -1.73 -10.14 -13.90
C ALA A 62 -1.60 -11.64 -14.19
N LEU A 63 -2.72 -12.31 -14.52
CA LEU A 63 -2.79 -13.76 -14.72
C LEU A 63 -1.80 -14.33 -15.75
N LEU A 64 -1.37 -13.52 -16.73
CA LEU A 64 -0.40 -13.92 -17.76
C LEU A 64 1.06 -13.90 -17.26
N ILE A 65 1.33 -13.29 -16.11
CA ILE A 65 2.68 -13.24 -15.54
C ILE A 65 2.92 -14.48 -14.68
N THR A 66 3.82 -15.34 -15.16
CA THR A 66 4.24 -16.55 -14.45
C THR A 66 5.11 -16.26 -13.22
N HIS A 67 5.78 -15.11 -13.18
CA HIS A 67 6.77 -14.79 -12.14
C HIS A 67 6.56 -13.41 -11.52
N ILE A 68 5.64 -13.33 -10.54
CA ILE A 68 5.56 -12.16 -9.66
C ILE A 68 6.74 -12.17 -8.67
N PRO A 69 7.47 -11.05 -8.50
CA PRO A 69 8.59 -10.93 -7.59
C PRO A 69 8.30 -11.49 -6.19
N LYS A 70 9.28 -12.19 -5.61
CA LYS A 70 9.13 -12.80 -4.28
C LYS A 70 9.32 -11.74 -3.20
N LEU A 71 8.51 -11.82 -2.15
CA LEU A 71 8.73 -11.07 -0.91
C LEU A 71 9.83 -11.74 -0.08
N PRO A 72 10.45 -11.01 0.86
CA PRO A 72 11.28 -11.65 1.87
C PRO A 72 10.45 -12.70 2.62
N PRO A 73 11.04 -13.83 3.03
CA PRO A 73 10.31 -14.91 3.68
C PRO A 73 9.50 -14.41 4.89
N LYS A 74 8.26 -14.90 5.00
CA LYS A 74 7.46 -14.71 6.21
C LYS A 74 8.12 -15.52 7.34
N ASN A 75 8.88 -14.86 8.21
CA ASN A 75 9.41 -15.45 9.43
C ASN A 75 8.32 -15.40 10.53
N PRO A 76 7.78 -16.55 10.99
CA PRO A 76 6.81 -16.59 12.09
C PRO A 76 7.38 -16.06 13.41
N PHE A 77 8.70 -16.14 13.60
CA PHE A 77 9.42 -15.69 14.78
C PHE A 77 10.16 -14.36 14.54
N PHE A 78 9.62 -13.52 13.66
CA PHE A 78 10.24 -12.23 13.35
C PHE A 78 10.32 -11.35 14.61
N SER A 79 11.53 -11.00 15.01
CA SER A 79 11.75 -10.16 16.19
C SER A 79 11.76 -8.68 15.83
N LEU A 80 10.84 -7.91 16.44
CA LEU A 80 10.75 -6.45 16.28
C LEU A 80 11.98 -5.69 16.83
N ASN A 81 12.86 -6.38 17.56
CA ASN A 81 14.08 -5.81 18.15
C ASN A 81 15.36 -6.33 17.47
N ASN A 82 15.26 -7.21 16.47
CA ASN A 82 16.43 -7.76 15.78
C ASN A 82 16.78 -6.90 14.55
N ALA A 83 17.75 -6.00 14.70
CA ALA A 83 18.19 -5.09 13.64
C ALA A 83 18.63 -5.82 12.34
N LYS A 84 19.20 -7.03 12.45
CA LYS A 84 19.62 -7.83 11.28
C LYS A 84 18.40 -8.34 10.50
N GLU A 85 17.39 -8.86 11.21
CA GLU A 85 16.14 -9.31 10.58
C GLU A 85 15.35 -8.15 9.96
N ILE A 86 15.28 -7.01 10.66
CA ILE A 86 14.63 -5.79 10.17
C ILE A 86 15.34 -5.29 8.91
N GLY A 87 16.67 -5.19 8.92
CA GLY A 87 17.47 -4.81 7.76
C GLY A 87 17.27 -5.74 6.56
N ALA A 88 17.33 -7.06 6.78
CA ALA A 88 17.10 -8.04 5.72
C ALA A 88 15.68 -7.95 5.14
N ARG A 89 14.67 -7.70 5.98
CA ARG A 89 13.29 -7.50 5.55
C ARG A 89 13.15 -6.22 4.73
N MET A 90 13.68 -5.09 5.18
CA MET A 90 13.66 -3.83 4.42
C MET A 90 14.29 -4.00 3.04
N GLU A 91 15.46 -4.64 2.97
CA GLU A 91 16.14 -4.90 1.70
C GLU A 91 15.31 -5.81 0.78
N GLY A 92 14.70 -6.86 1.32
CA GLY A 92 13.80 -7.72 0.54
C GLY A 92 12.56 -7.00 0.02
N LEU A 93 11.97 -6.12 0.83
CA LEU A 93 10.83 -5.28 0.43
C LEU A 93 11.23 -4.27 -0.65
N ARG A 94 12.41 -3.65 -0.53
CA ARG A 94 12.98 -2.74 -1.53
C ARG A 94 13.18 -3.45 -2.87
N LYS A 95 13.83 -4.62 -2.88
CA LYS A 95 14.03 -5.43 -4.09
C LYS A 95 12.72 -5.89 -4.72
N PHE A 96 11.73 -6.26 -3.90
CA PHE A 96 10.40 -6.61 -4.38
C PHE A 96 9.76 -5.45 -5.15
N LEU A 97 9.71 -4.25 -4.54
CA LEU A 97 9.13 -3.08 -5.20
C LEU A 97 9.93 -2.64 -6.42
N GLU A 98 11.26 -2.66 -6.34
CA GLU A 98 12.14 -2.34 -7.48
C GLU A 98 11.82 -3.25 -8.68
N ALA A 99 11.64 -4.56 -8.47
CA ALA A 99 11.25 -5.46 -9.55
C ALA A 99 9.82 -5.18 -10.06
N VAL A 100 8.88 -4.83 -9.17
CA VAL A 100 7.50 -4.53 -9.54
C VAL A 100 7.40 -3.26 -10.39
N VAL A 101 8.07 -2.17 -10.00
CA VAL A 101 8.00 -0.88 -10.70
C VAL A 101 8.73 -0.86 -12.05
N HIS A 102 9.53 -1.88 -12.36
CA HIS A 102 10.16 -2.05 -13.68
C HIS A 102 9.36 -2.97 -14.62
N SER A 103 8.22 -3.51 -14.16
CA SER A 103 7.30 -4.27 -15.01
C SER A 103 6.15 -3.39 -15.48
N ALA A 104 6.09 -3.10 -16.78
CA ALA A 104 5.03 -2.27 -17.38
C ALA A 104 3.62 -2.83 -17.13
N VAL A 105 3.48 -4.16 -17.10
CA VAL A 105 2.20 -4.82 -16.80
C VAL A 105 1.80 -4.60 -15.34
N LEU A 106 2.74 -4.73 -14.39
CA LEU A 106 2.43 -4.49 -12.97
C LEU A 106 2.19 -3.00 -12.68
N LEU A 107 2.90 -2.12 -13.38
CA LEU A 107 2.67 -0.67 -13.34
C LEU A 107 1.29 -0.25 -13.86
N SER A 108 0.58 -1.10 -14.62
CA SER A 108 -0.78 -0.78 -15.06
C SER A 108 -1.83 -0.95 -13.94
N ASP A 109 -1.47 -1.60 -12.83
CA ASP A 109 -2.40 -1.92 -11.74
C ASP A 109 -2.64 -0.72 -10.82
N SER A 110 -3.89 -0.28 -10.72
CA SER A 110 -4.28 0.84 -9.85
C SER A 110 -4.05 0.56 -8.36
N CYS A 111 -4.11 -0.70 -7.91
CA CYS A 111 -3.84 -1.09 -6.54
C CYS A 111 -2.39 -0.81 -6.16
N LEU A 112 -1.45 -1.00 -7.10
CA LEU A 112 -0.04 -0.66 -6.90
C LEU A 112 0.15 0.84 -6.67
N HIS A 113 -0.47 1.67 -7.50
CA HIS A 113 -0.37 3.13 -7.39
C HIS A 113 -0.98 3.65 -6.10
N LEU A 114 -2.16 3.15 -5.73
CA LEU A 114 -2.79 3.49 -4.45
C LEU A 114 -1.92 3.03 -3.27
N PHE A 115 -1.33 1.84 -3.33
CA PHE A 115 -0.43 1.32 -2.31
C PHE A 115 0.79 2.21 -2.11
N LEU A 116 1.40 2.71 -3.20
CA LEU A 116 2.65 3.50 -3.18
C LEU A 116 2.46 5.01 -3.00
N GLN A 117 1.28 5.55 -3.35
CA GLN A 117 1.07 7.01 -3.45
C GLN A 117 -0.08 7.55 -2.59
N SER A 118 -0.80 6.68 -1.87
CA SER A 118 -1.84 7.03 -0.90
C SER A 118 -1.64 6.31 0.44
N GLN A 119 -2.24 6.82 1.51
CA GLN A 119 -2.27 6.17 2.82
C GLN A 119 -3.59 5.41 3.07
N LEU A 120 -4.35 5.10 2.01
CA LEU A 120 -5.59 4.33 2.12
C LEU A 120 -5.32 2.96 2.74
N SER A 121 -6.27 2.51 3.57
CA SER A 121 -6.32 1.13 4.05
C SER A 121 -6.56 0.16 2.89
N LEU A 122 -6.17 -1.11 3.04
CA LEU A 122 -6.32 -2.11 1.98
C LEU A 122 -7.77 -2.23 1.47
N LYS A 123 -8.75 -2.17 2.38
CA LYS A 123 -10.19 -2.18 2.03
C LYS A 123 -10.57 -0.98 1.14
N LYS A 124 -10.08 0.23 1.47
CA LYS A 124 -10.34 1.44 0.66
C LYS A 124 -9.59 1.38 -0.67
N ILE A 125 -8.41 0.75 -0.74
CA ILE A 125 -7.69 0.52 -2.00
C ILE A 125 -8.53 -0.37 -2.93
N GLU A 126 -9.03 -1.51 -2.42
CA GLU A 126 -9.87 -2.43 -3.21
C GLU A 126 -11.14 -1.74 -3.69
N ALA A 127 -11.85 -1.06 -2.79
CA ALA A 127 -13.05 -0.32 -3.16
C ALA A 127 -12.78 0.75 -4.23
N CYS A 128 -11.66 1.48 -4.13
CA CYS A 128 -11.30 2.50 -5.10
C CYS A 128 -10.91 1.91 -6.46
N ALA A 129 -10.11 0.84 -6.46
CA ALA A 129 -9.69 0.14 -7.68
C ALA A 129 -10.86 -0.51 -8.42
N GLU A 130 -11.90 -0.95 -7.70
CA GLU A 130 -13.12 -1.54 -8.24
C GLU A 130 -14.19 -0.50 -8.61
N GLY A 131 -13.92 0.80 -8.44
CA GLY A 131 -14.87 1.87 -8.76
C GLY A 131 -16.05 2.00 -7.78
N ARG A 132 -15.91 1.46 -6.56
CA ARG A 132 -16.92 1.50 -5.49
C ARG A 132 -16.80 2.71 -4.56
N THR A 133 -15.89 3.64 -4.83
CA THR A 133 -15.70 4.90 -4.07
C THR A 133 -16.24 6.11 -4.83
N ARG A 134 -16.56 7.20 -4.11
CA ARG A 134 -16.98 8.48 -4.71
C ARG A 134 -15.84 9.27 -5.37
N TYR A 135 -14.61 8.89 -5.08
CA TYR A 135 -13.39 9.46 -5.64
C TYR A 135 -12.66 8.45 -6.52
N THR A 136 -11.95 8.94 -7.52
CA THR A 136 -11.09 8.19 -8.43
C THR A 136 -9.73 7.89 -7.80
N VAL A 137 -8.98 6.99 -8.43
CA VAL A 137 -7.58 6.67 -8.07
C VAL A 137 -6.71 7.94 -8.04
N SER A 138 -6.87 8.83 -9.02
CA SER A 138 -6.09 10.07 -9.11
C SER A 138 -6.43 11.02 -7.95
N GLU A 139 -7.71 11.21 -7.66
CA GLU A 139 -8.17 12.04 -6.54
C GLU A 139 -7.69 11.50 -5.19
N ALA A 140 -7.75 10.19 -4.98
CA ALA A 140 -7.22 9.53 -3.78
C ALA A 140 -5.72 9.76 -3.61
N ILE A 141 -4.95 9.72 -4.70
CA ILE A 141 -3.52 9.99 -4.66
C ILE A 141 -3.28 11.47 -4.35
N HIS A 142 -3.96 12.40 -5.03
CA HIS A 142 -3.76 13.84 -4.83
C HIS A 142 -4.16 14.33 -3.43
N SER A 143 -5.24 13.80 -2.85
CA SER A 143 -5.72 14.22 -1.52
C SER A 143 -4.65 14.04 -0.43
N PHE A 144 -3.84 12.99 -0.52
CA PHE A 144 -2.77 12.70 0.45
C PHE A 144 -1.61 13.72 0.42
N SER A 145 -1.41 14.49 -0.66
CA SER A 145 -0.39 15.55 -0.66
C SER A 145 -0.76 16.73 0.23
N SER A 146 -2.04 16.85 0.58
CA SER A 146 -2.56 17.93 1.41
C SER A 146 -2.61 17.50 2.87
N GLY A 147 -1.46 17.12 3.45
CA GLY A 147 -1.35 17.13 4.91
C GLY A 147 -1.77 18.51 5.39
N HIS A 148 -2.95 18.59 6.05
CA HIS A 148 -3.64 19.76 6.64
C HIS A 148 -5.02 20.17 6.09
N LYS A 149 -5.65 19.52 5.08
CA LYS A 149 -7.08 19.78 4.83
C LYS A 149 -7.98 18.97 5.76
N ARG A 150 -8.12 19.50 6.97
CA ARG A 150 -8.94 19.05 8.09
C ARG A 150 -10.44 19.33 7.88
N PHE A 151 -10.96 19.09 6.67
CA PHE A 151 -12.35 19.36 6.31
C PHE A 151 -12.85 18.19 5.43
N ASP A 152 -13.94 17.54 5.83
CA ASP A 152 -14.63 16.38 5.21
C ASP A 152 -14.19 14.92 5.56
N SER A 153 -13.79 14.62 6.80
CA SER A 153 -13.69 13.20 7.25
C SER A 153 -14.53 12.84 8.47
N LEU A 154 -15.34 13.75 9.03
CA LEU A 154 -16.22 13.44 10.17
C LEU A 154 -17.60 12.89 9.75
N CYS A 155 -17.80 12.61 8.46
CA CYS A 155 -19.10 12.23 7.92
C CYS A 155 -19.19 10.76 7.50
N GLU A 156 -18.07 10.04 7.34
CA GLU A 156 -18.07 8.64 6.85
C GLU A 156 -18.00 7.60 7.98
N GLU A 157 -17.51 7.93 9.17
CA GLU A 157 -17.40 6.97 10.28
C GLU A 157 -18.74 6.65 10.97
N ASN A 158 -19.80 7.41 10.72
CA ASN A 158 -21.12 7.20 11.33
C ASN A 158 -22.17 6.53 10.40
N MET A 159 -21.81 6.18 9.16
CA MET A 159 -22.76 5.55 8.21
C MET A 159 -22.58 4.04 8.06
N GLU A 160 -21.51 3.44 8.63
CA GLU A 160 -21.26 2.00 8.56
C GLU A 160 -21.89 1.21 9.74
N GLU A 161 -22.36 1.88 10.81
CA GLU A 161 -23.03 1.22 11.95
C GLU A 161 -24.57 1.16 11.83
N GLU A 162 -25.22 1.94 10.95
CA GLU A 162 -26.69 1.92 10.79
C GLU A 162 -27.21 0.95 9.71
N GLN A 163 -26.34 0.25 8.98
CA GLN A 163 -26.74 -0.73 7.94
C GLN A 163 -26.88 -2.18 8.43
N CYS A 164 -26.81 -2.43 9.75
CA CYS A 164 -26.93 -3.77 10.35
C CYS A 164 -28.32 -4.07 10.98
N VAL A 165 -29.37 -3.32 10.61
CA VAL A 165 -30.74 -3.55 11.13
C VAL A 165 -31.74 -3.41 9.99
N GLN A 166 -31.92 -4.45 9.17
CA GLN A 166 -33.13 -4.75 8.38
C GLN A 166 -32.79 -5.79 7.30
N CYS A 167 -32.85 -7.08 7.64
CA CYS A 167 -33.08 -8.20 6.73
C CYS A 167 -33.32 -9.48 7.57
N GLU A 168 -34.30 -9.43 8.47
CA GLU A 168 -34.94 -10.62 9.05
C GLU A 168 -36.44 -10.50 8.76
N SER A 169 -36.87 -10.94 7.58
CA SER A 169 -38.26 -11.16 7.21
C SER A 169 -38.30 -12.10 6.01
N GLU A 170 -39.07 -13.19 6.16
CA GLU A 170 -39.31 -14.34 5.25
C GLU A 170 -38.37 -15.55 5.39
#